data_AF-A0A3C0WZ46-F1
#
_entry.id   AF-A0A3C0WZ46-F1
#
_cell.length_a   1.000
_cell.length_b   1.000
_cell.length_c   1.000
_cell.angle_alpha   90.00
_cell.angle_beta   90.00
_cell.angle_gamma   90.00
#
_symmetry.space_group_name_H-M   'P 1'
#
loop_
_entity.id
_entity.type
_entity.pdbx_description
1 polymer ?
#
loop_
_entity_poly.entity_id
_entity_poly.type
_entity_poly.pdbx_seq_one_letter_code
_entity_poly.pdbx_strand_id
1 'polypeptide(L)' 'MICFNRLWETMKRKNISAYYLRENSGIDSKTVRRLKNNENIETKTLDKLCRALDCDITDILEYVKE' A
#
# COMPACT_ATOMS: atom_id res chain seq x y z
N MET A 1 15.46 -3.11 5.25
CA MET A 1 14.27 -2.34 5.68
C MET A 1 13.04 -2.79 4.89
N ILE A 2 11.84 -2.76 5.50
CA ILE A 2 10.58 -3.00 4.77
C ILE A 2 10.15 -1.70 4.08
N CYS A 3 9.85 -1.76 2.79
CA CYS A 3 9.43 -0.64 1.97
C CYS A 3 8.11 -0.94 1.23
N PHE A 4 7.43 0.12 0.81
CA PHE A 4 6.14 0.08 0.09
C PHE A 4 6.28 0.55 -1.36
N ASN A 5 7.47 0.48 -1.97
CA ASN A 5 7.62 0.93 -3.36
C ASN A 5 6.75 0.11 -4.31
N ARG A 6 6.69 -1.21 -4.09
CA ARG A 6 5.86 -2.14 -4.85
C ARG A 6 4.38 -1.77 -4.83
N LEU A 7 3.87 -1.21 -3.74
CA LEU A 7 2.48 -0.73 -3.66
C LEU A 7 2.18 0.27 -4.79
N TRP A 8 3.06 1.26 -4.98
CA TRP A 8 2.87 2.30 -5.99
C TRP A 8 2.99 1.74 -7.40
N GLU A 9 3.89 0.78 -7.62
CA GLU A 9 4.00 0.08 -8.89
C GLU A 9 2.73 -0.74 -9.19
N THR A 10 2.23 -1.50 -8.22
CA THR A 10 1.00 -2.29 -8.34
C THR A 10 -0.20 -1.39 -8.64
N MET A 11 -0.33 -0.25 -7.94
CA MET A 11 -1.36 0.73 -8.23
C MET A 11 -1.24 1.28 -9.66
N LYS A 12 -0.04 1.62 -10.11
CA LYS A 12 0.20 2.10 -11.48
C LYS A 12 -0.16 1.02 -12.52
N ARG A 13 0.25 -0.23 -12.31
CA ARG A 13 -0.08 -1.37 -13.19
C ARG A 13 -1.58 -1.61 -13.29
N LYS A 14 -2.31 -1.44 -12.18
CA LYS A 14 -3.77 -1.61 -12.11
C LYS A 14 -4.56 -0.33 -12.47
N ASN A 15 -3.88 0.77 -12.82
CA ASN A 15 -4.48 2.08 -13.07
C ASN A 15 -5.35 2.60 -11.90
N ILE A 16 -4.89 2.38 -10.67
CA ILE A 16 -5.58 2.76 -9.43
C ILE A 16 -4.94 4.03 -8.85
N SER A 17 -5.76 5.03 -8.52
CA SER A 17 -5.29 6.28 -7.92
C SER A 17 -5.25 6.21 -6.38
N ALA A 18 -4.48 7.09 -5.74
CA ALA A 18 -4.52 7.24 -4.28
C ALA A 18 -5.88 7.74 -3.77
N TYR A 19 -6.71 8.32 -4.63
CA TYR A 19 -8.10 8.64 -4.30
C TYR A 19 -8.94 7.37 -4.15
N TYR A 20 -8.75 6.38 -5.02
CA TYR A 20 -9.44 5.09 -4.92
C TYR A 20 -9.22 4.43 -3.55
N LEU A 21 -7.99 4.45 -3.03
CA LEU A 21 -7.69 3.91 -1.69
C LEU A 21 -8.50 4.62 -0.59
N ARG A 22 -8.63 5.94 -0.67
CA ARG A 22 -9.37 6.71 0.35
C ARG A 22 -10.85 6.38 0.36
N GLU A 23 -11.47 6.30 -0.81
CA GLU A 23 -12.92 6.07 -0.93
C GLU A 23 -13.33 4.60 -0.80
N ASN A 24 -12.51 3.66 -1.31
CA ASN A 24 -12.92 2.26 -1.46
C ASN A 24 -12.26 1.30 -0.47
N SER A 25 -11.17 1.71 0.20
CA SER A 25 -10.44 0.83 1.12
C SER A 25 -10.45 1.30 2.57
N GLY A 26 -11.07 2.45 2.85
CA GLY A 26 -11.09 3.05 4.19
C GLY A 26 -9.69 3.36 4.71
N ILE A 27 -8.76 3.69 3.80
CA ILE A 27 -7.39 4.09 4.09
C ILE A 27 -7.34 5.62 4.05
N ASP A 28 -7.20 6.23 5.22
CA ASP A 28 -7.17 7.68 5.33
C ASP A 28 -5.87 8.30 4.79
N SER A 29 -5.91 9.62 4.58
CA SER A 29 -4.76 10.40 4.09
C SER A 29 -3.52 10.32 4.97
N LYS A 30 -3.66 10.13 6.29
CA LYS A 30 -2.51 9.96 7.20
C LYS A 30 -1.83 8.63 6.89
N THR A 31 -2.59 7.56 6.76
CA THR A 31 -2.08 6.22 6.42
C THR A 31 -1.38 6.23 5.06
N VAL A 32 -1.95 6.90 4.04
CA VAL A 32 -1.29 7.07 2.74
C VAL A 32 0.06 7.80 2.88
N ARG A 33 0.14 8.85 3.72
CA ARG A 33 1.40 9.54 3.99
C ARG A 33 2.44 8.62 4.64
N ARG A 34 2.03 7.79 5.61
CA ARG A 34 2.91 6.81 6.28
C ARG A 34 3.47 5.79 5.28
N LEU A 35 2.62 5.28 4.39
CA LEU A 35 3.03 4.37 3.30
C LEU A 35 4.07 5.03 2.38
N LYS A 36 3.90 6.30 2.02
CA LYS A 36 4.86 7.05 1.18
C LYS A 36 6.22 7.23 1.85
N ASN A 37 6.22 7.33 3.17
CA ASN A 37 7.43 7.54 3.98
C ASN A 37 8.08 6.22 4.45
N ASN A 38 7.56 5.05 4.03
CA ASN A 38 7.96 3.75 4.55
C ASN A 38 7.90 3.64 6.08
N GLU A 39 6.93 4.32 6.70
CA GLU A 39 6.70 4.24 8.14
C GLU A 39 6.01 2.93 8.52
N ASN A 40 6.06 2.58 9.81
CA ASN A 40 5.35 1.42 10.33
C ASN A 40 3.83 1.55 10.14
N ILE A 41 3.24 0.49 9.60
CA ILE A 41 1.80 0.32 9.43
C ILE A 41 1.38 -0.99 10.10
N GLU A 42 0.14 -1.02 10.58
CA GLU A 42 -0.42 -2.23 11.17
C GLU A 42 -0.80 -3.25 10.09
N THR A 43 -0.75 -4.54 10.42
CA THR A 43 -1.11 -5.64 9.51
C THR A 43 -2.55 -5.56 9.00
N LYS A 44 -3.47 -4.99 9.81
CA LYS A 44 -4.85 -4.72 9.37
C LYS A 44 -4.92 -3.78 8.16
N THR A 45 -3.97 -2.85 8.02
CA THR A 45 -3.91 -1.96 6.85
C THR A 45 -3.41 -2.70 5.63
N LEU A 46 -2.48 -3.64 5.82
CA LEU A 46 -2.01 -4.51 4.75
C LEU A 46 -3.14 -5.38 4.19
N ASP A 47 -3.95 -5.99 5.07
CA ASP A 47 -5.15 -6.75 4.65
C ASP A 47 -6.13 -5.89 3.83
N LYS A 48 -6.40 -4.65 4.26
CA LYS A 48 -7.22 -3.71 3.49
C LYS A 48 -6.64 -3.38 2.12
N LEU A 49 -5.32 -3.17 2.03
CA LEU A 49 -4.63 -2.90 0.76
C LEU A 49 -4.73 -4.10 -0.19
N CYS A 50 -4.42 -5.29 0.29
CA CYS A 50 -4.50 -6.52 -0.49
C CYS A 50 -5.91 -6.75 -1.03
N ARG A 51 -6.94 -6.56 -0.20
CA ARG A 51 -8.36 -6.68 -0.63
C ARG A 51 -8.75 -5.61 -1.63
N ALA A 52 -8.37 -4.35 -1.40
CA ALA A 52 -8.75 -3.23 -2.27
C ALA A 52 -8.07 -3.28 -3.64
N LEU A 53 -6.84 -3.80 -3.68
CA LEU A 53 -6.07 -3.91 -4.90
C LEU A 53 -6.20 -5.29 -5.56
N ASP A 54 -6.86 -6.25 -4.91
CA ASP A 54 -6.93 -7.65 -5.32
C ASP A 54 -5.54 -8.19 -5.72
N CYS A 55 -4.65 -8.25 -4.72
CA CYS A 55 -3.23 -8.58 -4.91
C CYS A 55 -2.62 -9.29 -3.70
N ASP A 56 -1.45 -9.90 -3.89
CA ASP A 56 -0.69 -10.55 -2.83
C ASP A 56 0.06 -9.52 -1.97
N ILE A 57 0.41 -9.89 -0.74
CA ILE A 57 1.22 -9.06 0.15
C ILE A 57 2.57 -8.70 -0.46
N THR A 58 3.15 -9.59 -1.26
CA THR A 58 4.43 -9.35 -1.96
C THR A 58 4.32 -8.34 -3.10
N ASP A 59 3.10 -8.00 -3.54
CA ASP A 59 2.84 -6.97 -4.55
C ASP A 59 2.85 -5.56 -3.94
N ILE A 60 2.77 -5.44 -2.62
CA ILE A 60 2.71 -4.14 -1.93
C ILE A 60 3.87 -3.91 -0.96
N LEU A 61 4.56 -4.97 -0.53
CA LEU A 61 5.69 -4.93 0.38
C LEU A 61 6.95 -5.52 -0.26
N GLU A 62 8.09 -4.94 0.09
CA GLU A 62 9.39 -5.52 -0.19
C GLU A 62 10.36 -5.36 0.99
N TYR A 63 11.26 -6.33 1.14
CA TYR A 63 12.42 -6.19 2.00
C TYR A 63 13.61 -5.74 1.17
N VAL A 64 14.14 -4.56 1.46
CA VAL A 64 15.35 -4.00 0.85
C VAL A 64 16.53 -4.30 1.77
N LYS A 65 17.53 -5.04 1.26
CA LYS A 65 18.82 -5.23 1.93
C LYS A 65 19.62 -3.93 1.87
N GLU A 66 20.29 -3.59 2.97
CA GLU A 66 21.30 -2.54 2.98
C GLU A 66 22.61 -3.03 2.34
#